data_AF-A0A961ID83-F1
#
_entry.id   AF-A0A961ID83-F1
#
_cell.length_a   1.000
_cell.length_b   1.000
_cell.length_c   1.000
_cell.angle_alpha   90.00
_cell.angle_beta   90.00
_cell.angle_gamma   90.00
#
_symmetry.space_group_name_H-M   'P 1'
#
loop_
_entity.id
_entity.type
_entity.pdbx_description
1 polymer ?
#
loop_
_entity_poly.entity_id
_entity_poly.type
_entity_poly.pdbx_seq_one_letter_code
_entity_poly.pdbx_strand_id
1 'polypeptide(L)'
;YTIGVDNYLRTNTMRAHLNRGPYRGLLPVLLMFLSGLDYEIDYARRIEINPEGDIITAINPRGYQTPEDVQSSLNSGRLPPDGLEIVFHKPGSQQLRRIIYIRMWIADDMLAPSRPEGRFLSKQVPFNIMLKSASYFLHRPAAERLCRFLVKNGRVVVQDDSGIPLRYFSETWQMRLYGDYRGATPLADQPFHPTQPDMLARYRDQSTSPLPFDYGYGALNGRSNLQLGYQSQ
;
A
#
# COMPACT_ATOMS: atom_id res chain seq x y z
N TYR A 1 -6.00 15.99 -16.23
CA TYR A 1 -5.99 14.66 -15.59
C TYR A 1 -5.37 14.82 -14.20
N THR A 2 -6.17 14.69 -13.15
CA THR A 2 -5.75 14.80 -11.75
C THR A 2 -5.66 13.39 -11.17
N ILE A 3 -4.63 13.12 -10.35
CA ILE A 3 -4.33 11.78 -9.80
C ILE A 3 -5.51 11.21 -8.99
N GLY A 4 -6.39 12.06 -8.46
CA GLY A 4 -7.54 11.64 -7.66
C GLY A 4 -8.78 11.17 -8.43
N VAL A 5 -8.85 11.35 -9.75
CA VAL A 5 -10.09 11.06 -10.53
C VAL A 5 -10.39 9.56 -10.58
N ASP A 6 -9.37 8.73 -10.76
CA ASP A 6 -9.58 7.29 -10.97
C ASP A 6 -9.70 6.52 -9.66
N ASN A 7 -9.53 7.16 -8.49
CA ASN A 7 -9.53 6.52 -7.17
C ASN A 7 -8.43 5.43 -6.99
N TYR A 8 -7.47 5.30 -7.91
CA TYR A 8 -6.31 4.41 -7.77
C TYR A 8 -5.01 4.99 -8.35
N LEU A 9 -3.88 4.40 -7.96
CA LEU A 9 -2.55 4.87 -8.33
C LEU A 9 -2.07 4.21 -9.63
N ARG A 10 -1.73 5.03 -10.63
CA ARG A 10 -1.15 4.60 -11.92
C ARG A 10 0.30 5.06 -12.01
N THR A 11 1.24 4.13 -12.13
CA THR A 11 2.69 4.44 -12.11
C THR A 11 3.09 5.50 -13.13
N ASN A 12 2.64 5.38 -14.38
CA ASN A 12 3.01 6.33 -15.43
C ASN A 12 2.39 7.72 -15.20
N THR A 13 1.14 7.78 -14.74
CA THR A 13 0.49 9.02 -14.32
C THR A 13 1.25 9.67 -13.17
N MET A 14 1.51 8.92 -12.10
CA MET A 14 2.20 9.46 -10.93
C MET A 14 3.59 9.95 -11.29
N ARG A 15 4.34 9.22 -12.11
CA ARG A 15 5.64 9.67 -12.62
C ARG A 15 5.52 10.97 -13.41
N ALA A 16 4.53 11.09 -14.29
CA ALA A 16 4.33 12.27 -15.11
C ALA A 16 3.91 13.50 -14.30
N HIS A 17 3.12 13.34 -13.24
CA HIS A 17 2.52 14.44 -12.49
C HIS A 17 3.28 14.81 -11.20
N LEU A 18 3.84 13.83 -10.49
CA LEU A 18 4.53 14.06 -9.21
C LEU A 18 6.02 14.39 -9.37
N ASN A 19 6.59 14.29 -10.57
CA ASN A 19 7.99 14.68 -10.81
C ASN A 19 8.13 16.05 -11.50
N ARG A 20 7.05 16.81 -11.64
CA ARG A 20 7.07 18.14 -12.27
C ARG A 20 7.20 19.25 -11.22
N GLY A 21 7.88 20.33 -11.59
CA GLY A 21 8.02 21.51 -10.75
C GLY A 21 9.01 21.36 -9.58
N PRO A 22 9.03 22.36 -8.68
CA PRO A 22 9.95 22.39 -7.54
C PRO A 22 9.57 21.42 -6.41
N TYR A 23 8.29 21.04 -6.32
CA TYR A 23 7.77 20.12 -5.31
C TYR A 23 7.53 18.75 -5.94
N ARG A 24 8.37 17.77 -5.61
CA ARG A 24 8.39 16.45 -6.25
C ARG A 24 8.10 15.32 -5.28
N GLY A 25 7.56 14.23 -5.81
CA GLY A 25 7.18 13.03 -5.07
C GLY A 25 5.91 13.21 -4.24
N LEU A 26 5.74 12.32 -3.27
CA LEU A 26 4.53 12.26 -2.43
C LEU A 26 4.59 13.15 -1.18
N LEU A 27 5.76 13.65 -0.78
CA LEU A 27 5.89 14.47 0.43
C LEU A 27 4.92 15.67 0.43
N PRO A 28 4.85 16.52 -0.61
CA PRO A 28 3.95 17.67 -0.60
C PRO A 28 2.48 17.27 -0.49
N VAL A 29 2.11 16.14 -1.12
CA VAL A 29 0.74 15.61 -1.07
C VAL A 29 0.38 15.15 0.34
N LEU A 30 1.27 14.40 0.99
CA LEU A 30 1.08 13.94 2.37
C LEU A 30 1.00 15.10 3.36
N LEU A 31 1.88 16.10 3.23
CA LEU A 31 1.85 17.29 4.09
C LEU A 31 0.55 18.09 3.90
N MET A 32 0.08 18.25 2.66
CA MET A 32 -1.19 18.92 2.37
C MET A 32 -2.37 18.20 3.05
N PHE A 33 -2.44 16.86 2.99
CA PHE A 33 -3.49 16.10 3.67
C PHE A 33 -3.39 16.19 5.20
N LEU A 34 -2.19 16.13 5.77
CA LEU A 34 -1.99 16.27 7.22
C LEU A 34 -2.46 17.64 7.70
N SER A 35 -2.06 18.70 7.00
CA SER A 35 -2.49 20.07 7.31
C SER A 35 -4.00 20.25 7.12
N GLY A 36 -4.60 19.69 6.06
CA GLY A 36 -6.04 19.72 5.84
C GLY A 36 -6.86 18.90 6.85
N LEU A 37 -6.21 18.00 7.60
CA LEU A 37 -6.80 17.25 8.71
C LEU A 37 -6.47 17.88 10.07
N ASP A 38 -6.02 19.13 10.12
CA ASP A 38 -5.64 19.88 11.32
C ASP A 38 -4.56 19.17 12.15
N TYR A 39 -3.50 18.70 11.50
CA TYR A 39 -2.28 18.25 12.17
C TYR A 39 -1.14 19.25 11.98
N GLU A 40 -0.35 19.45 13.04
CA GLU A 40 0.89 20.23 13.01
C GLU A 40 2.06 19.31 12.70
N ILE A 41 2.88 19.70 11.73
CA ILE A 41 4.03 18.91 11.27
C ILE A 41 5.25 19.32 12.11
N ASP A 42 5.83 18.36 12.82
CA ASP A 42 7.05 18.56 13.60
C ASP A 42 8.27 18.54 12.68
N TYR A 43 8.44 17.46 11.91
CA TYR A 43 9.49 17.35 10.91
C TYR A 43 9.15 16.31 9.84
N ALA A 44 9.81 16.44 8.70
CA ALA A 44 9.88 15.39 7.69
C ALA A 44 11.34 15.13 7.32
N ARG A 45 11.75 13.85 7.26
CA ARG A 45 13.11 13.46 6.88
C ARG A 45 13.11 12.32 5.86
N ARG A 46 14.16 12.27 5.05
CA ARG A 46 14.43 11.11 4.19
C ARG A 46 15.01 9.99 5.04
N ILE A 47 14.55 8.78 4.76
CA ILE A 47 14.97 7.57 5.46
C ILE A 47 15.46 6.51 4.48
N GLU A 48 16.23 5.57 5.00
CA GLU A 48 16.62 4.32 4.35
C GLU A 48 16.42 3.15 5.33
N ILE A 49 16.26 1.94 4.79
CA ILE A 49 16.23 0.71 5.59
C ILE A 49 17.66 0.18 5.61
N ASN A 50 18.28 0.16 6.79
CA ASN A 50 19.64 -0.36 6.95
C ASN A 50 19.67 -1.89 6.72
N PRO A 51 20.86 -2.51 6.58
CA PRO A 51 20.96 -3.95 6.47
C PRO A 51 20.24 -4.71 7.58
N GLU A 52 20.10 -4.21 8.79
CA GLU A 52 19.41 -4.90 9.90
C GLU A 52 17.87 -4.81 9.80
N GLY A 53 17.32 -4.06 8.84
CA GLY A 53 15.88 -3.82 8.69
C GLY A 53 15.36 -2.68 9.57
N ASP A 54 16.23 -1.80 10.07
CA ASP A 54 15.87 -0.62 10.85
C ASP A 54 15.79 0.63 9.98
N ILE A 55 14.89 1.54 10.34
CA ILE A 55 14.78 2.85 9.70
C ILE A 55 15.88 3.74 10.24
N ILE A 56 16.72 4.27 9.35
CA ILE A 56 17.76 5.25 9.67
C ILE A 56 17.60 6.51 8.82
N THR A 57 18.13 7.63 9.30
CA THR A 57 18.19 8.87 8.50
C THR A 57 19.12 8.66 7.32
N ALA A 58 18.68 8.99 6.11
CA ALA A 58 19.51 8.82 4.93
C ALA A 58 20.75 9.75 4.99
N ILE A 59 21.94 9.18 4.91
CA ILE A 59 23.23 9.89 5.13
C ILE A 59 23.58 10.84 3.97
N ASN A 60 22.95 10.66 2.80
CA ASN A 60 23.07 11.56 1.65
C ASN A 60 21.69 12.03 1.18
N PRO A 61 21.08 13.05 1.81
CA PRO A 61 19.94 13.74 1.24
C PRO A 61 20.45 14.62 0.09
N ARG A 62 21.10 14.05 -0.93
CA ARG A 62 21.23 14.79 -2.20
C ARG A 62 19.81 15.13 -2.61
N GLY A 63 19.63 16.36 -3.09
CA GLY A 63 18.37 16.82 -3.64
C GLY A 63 17.87 15.90 -4.76
N TYR A 64 16.94 16.39 -5.57
CA TYR A 64 16.38 15.64 -6.68
C TYR A 64 17.39 14.72 -7.39
N GLN A 65 17.12 13.41 -7.37
CA GLN A 65 17.88 12.43 -8.11
C GLN A 65 17.33 12.39 -9.54
N THR A 66 18.18 12.66 -10.53
CA THR A 66 17.84 12.42 -11.93
C THR A 66 17.76 10.90 -12.18
N PRO A 67 17.15 10.46 -13.30
CA PRO A 67 17.24 9.06 -13.72
C PRO A 67 18.69 8.54 -13.82
N GLU A 68 19.67 9.40 -14.15
CA GLU A 68 21.09 9.03 -14.13
C GLU A 68 21.63 8.83 -12.72
N ASP A 69 21.21 9.63 -11.74
CA ASP A 69 21.59 9.43 -10.33
C ASP A 69 21.09 8.08 -9.81
N VAL A 70 19.87 7.69 -10.18
CA VAL A 70 19.30 6.38 -9.84
C VAL A 70 20.09 5.25 -10.51
N GLN A 71 20.46 5.41 -11.78
CA GLN A 71 21.26 4.42 -12.49
C GLN A 71 22.69 4.31 -11.93
N SER A 72 23.30 5.43 -11.55
CA SER A 72 24.61 5.47 -10.89
C SER A 72 24.58 4.88 -9.48
N SER A 73 23.48 5.07 -8.74
CA SER A 73 23.21 4.43 -7.44
C SER A 73 23.08 2.91 -7.58
N LEU A 74 22.36 2.44 -8.60
CA LEU A 74 22.24 1.02 -8.93
C LEU A 74 23.60 0.43 -9.33
N ASN A 75 24.41 1.17 -10.11
CA ASN A 75 25.74 0.75 -10.53
C ASN A 75 26.79 0.80 -9.41
N SER A 76 26.60 1.64 -8.38
CA SER A 76 27.49 1.75 -7.21
C SER A 76 27.05 0.90 -6.02
N GLY A 77 25.96 0.12 -6.16
CA GLY A 77 25.41 -0.72 -5.10
C GLY A 77 24.75 0.03 -3.94
N ARG A 78 24.62 1.37 -4.02
CA ARG A 78 23.88 2.18 -3.03
C ARG A 78 22.51 2.55 -3.57
N LEU A 79 21.48 1.94 -3.01
CA LEU A 79 20.10 2.26 -3.35
C LEU A 79 19.78 3.73 -3.01
N PRO A 80 19.04 4.46 -3.88
CA PRO A 80 18.48 5.76 -3.54
C PRO A 80 17.60 5.68 -2.28
N PRO A 81 17.46 6.76 -1.47
CA PRO A 81 16.80 6.68 -0.16
C PRO A 81 15.42 6.03 -0.27
N ASP A 82 15.18 5.06 0.61
CA ASP A 82 14.05 4.14 0.52
C ASP A 82 12.71 4.78 0.89
N GLY A 83 12.71 5.94 1.55
CA GLY A 83 11.47 6.50 2.06
C GLY A 83 11.48 7.89 2.65
N LEU A 84 10.37 8.21 3.29
CA LEU A 84 10.10 9.43 4.05
C LEU A 84 9.53 9.06 5.42
N GLU A 85 10.02 9.69 6.47
CA GLU A 85 9.35 9.75 7.75
C GLU A 85 8.79 11.17 7.95
N ILE A 86 7.52 11.25 8.36
CA ILE A 86 6.86 12.49 8.76
C ILE A 86 6.37 12.31 10.18
N VAL A 87 6.79 13.18 11.09
CA VAL A 87 6.31 13.24 12.47
C VAL A 87 5.43 14.48 12.64
N PHE A 88 4.31 14.30 13.31
CA PHE A 88 3.26 15.30 13.44
C PHE A 88 2.42 15.04 14.70
N HIS A 89 1.67 16.04 15.14
CA HIS A 89 0.77 15.95 16.28
C HIS A 89 -0.51 16.76 16.07
N LYS A 90 -1.50 16.57 16.95
CA LYS A 90 -2.70 17.41 16.99
C LYS A 90 -2.40 18.69 17.79
N PRO A 91 -2.93 19.86 17.40
CA PRO A 91 -2.80 21.08 18.18
C PRO A 91 -3.16 20.84 19.67
N GLY A 92 -2.29 21.28 20.58
CA GLY A 92 -2.47 21.11 22.03
C GLY A 92 -2.21 19.70 22.58
N SER A 93 -1.84 18.73 21.75
CA SER A 93 -1.50 17.37 22.17
C SER A 93 0.01 17.14 22.13
N GLN A 94 0.57 16.58 23.21
CA GLN A 94 1.97 16.13 23.24
C GLN A 94 2.18 14.74 22.59
N GLN A 95 1.10 14.06 22.18
CA GLN A 95 1.20 12.76 21.53
C GLN A 95 1.65 12.90 20.07
N LEU A 96 2.90 12.51 19.82
CA LEU A 96 3.46 12.40 18.47
C LEU A 96 2.88 11.22 17.70
N ARG A 97 2.72 11.42 16.39
CA ARG A 97 2.31 10.42 15.40
C ARG A 97 3.33 10.41 14.27
N ARG A 98 3.43 9.28 13.57
CA ARG A 98 4.36 9.13 12.45
C ARG A 98 3.71 8.50 11.23
N ILE A 99 4.10 8.96 10.04
CA ILE A 99 3.90 8.28 8.77
C ILE A 99 5.25 7.86 8.22
N ILE A 100 5.37 6.59 7.87
CA ILE A 100 6.52 6.03 7.16
C ILE A 100 6.06 5.64 5.76
N TYR A 101 6.56 6.36 4.75
CA TYR A 101 6.38 6.01 3.34
C TYR A 101 7.64 5.35 2.83
N ILE A 102 7.54 4.14 2.29
CA ILE A 102 8.68 3.41 1.72
C ILE A 102 8.37 3.08 0.26
N ARG A 103 9.29 3.43 -0.63
CA ARG A 103 9.28 2.95 -2.00
C ARG A 103 9.99 1.61 -2.05
N MET A 104 9.22 0.54 -2.11
CA MET A 104 9.74 -0.83 -2.18
C MET A 104 9.15 -1.59 -3.36
N TRP A 105 9.96 -2.49 -3.91
CA TRP A 105 9.47 -3.52 -4.82
C TRP A 105 8.83 -4.63 -4.00
N ILE A 106 7.51 -4.78 -4.12
CA ILE A 106 6.78 -5.86 -3.46
C ILE A 106 6.91 -7.13 -4.30
N ALA A 107 7.53 -8.15 -3.73
CA ALA A 107 7.69 -9.46 -4.33
C ALA A 107 7.77 -10.54 -3.25
N ASP A 108 7.55 -11.79 -3.61
CA ASP A 108 7.52 -12.88 -2.63
C ASP A 108 8.88 -13.15 -2.00
N ASP A 109 9.94 -13.04 -2.79
CA ASP A 109 11.33 -13.17 -2.37
C ASP A 109 11.77 -12.07 -1.40
N MET A 110 11.03 -10.95 -1.31
CA MET A 110 11.30 -9.84 -0.38
C MET A 110 11.36 -10.30 1.09
N LEU A 111 10.62 -11.37 1.44
CA LEU A 111 10.57 -11.95 2.78
C LEU A 111 11.79 -12.81 3.14
N ALA A 112 12.75 -12.98 2.23
CA ALA A 112 13.96 -13.72 2.54
C ALA A 112 14.72 -13.04 3.70
N PRO A 113 15.20 -13.80 4.71
CA PRO A 113 15.91 -13.21 5.85
C PRO A 113 17.18 -12.45 5.49
N SER A 114 17.71 -12.63 4.28
CA SER A 114 18.85 -11.89 3.72
C SER A 114 18.49 -10.47 3.28
N ARG A 115 17.21 -10.16 3.09
CA ARG A 115 16.73 -8.88 2.55
C ARG A 115 16.33 -7.90 3.65
N PRO A 116 16.81 -6.62 3.59
CA PRO A 116 16.44 -5.59 4.56
C PRO A 116 14.93 -5.38 4.69
N GLU A 117 14.20 -5.42 3.58
CA GLU A 117 12.76 -5.16 3.54
C GLU A 117 11.95 -6.23 4.30
N GLY A 118 12.35 -7.51 4.15
CA GLY A 118 11.75 -8.62 4.89
C GLY A 118 12.03 -8.55 6.38
N ARG A 119 13.25 -8.16 6.77
CA ARG A 119 13.60 -7.91 8.18
C ARG A 119 12.79 -6.75 8.77
N PHE A 120 12.70 -5.64 8.05
CA PHE A 120 11.89 -4.49 8.43
C PHE A 120 10.43 -4.88 8.67
N LEU A 121 9.81 -5.56 7.70
CA LEU A 121 8.40 -5.96 7.78
C LEU A 121 8.15 -6.95 8.93
N SER A 122 9.09 -7.87 9.18
CA SER A 122 9.01 -8.83 10.29
C SER A 122 9.06 -8.15 11.66
N LYS A 123 9.81 -7.04 11.79
CA LYS A 123 9.85 -6.23 13.02
C LYS A 123 8.55 -5.47 13.29
N GLN A 124 7.66 -5.31 12.31
CA GLN A 124 6.38 -4.62 12.47
C GLN A 124 5.25 -5.53 12.95
N VAL A 125 5.49 -6.83 13.09
CA VAL A 125 4.46 -7.80 13.49
C VAL A 125 4.09 -7.61 14.97
N PRO A 126 2.78 -7.67 15.33
CA PRO A 126 1.63 -7.75 14.45
C PRO A 126 1.21 -6.39 13.89
N PHE A 127 0.55 -6.38 12.73
CA PHE A 127 0.13 -5.14 12.06
C PHE A 127 -1.30 -5.20 11.53
N ASN A 128 -1.84 -4.02 11.19
CA ASN A 128 -3.07 -3.89 10.41
C ASN A 128 -2.71 -3.65 8.94
N ILE A 129 -3.54 -4.18 8.04
CA ILE A 129 -3.28 -4.18 6.60
C ILE A 129 -4.36 -3.37 5.91
N MET A 130 -3.96 -2.46 5.04
CA MET A 130 -4.86 -1.82 4.08
C MET A 130 -4.32 -2.03 2.68
N LEU A 131 -5.12 -2.63 1.81
CA LEU A 131 -4.80 -2.81 0.40
C LEU A 131 -5.86 -2.09 -0.43
N LYS A 132 -5.40 -1.45 -1.51
CA LYS A 132 -6.27 -0.66 -2.38
C LYS A 132 -5.78 -0.80 -3.79
N SER A 133 -6.60 -1.37 -4.67
CA SER A 133 -6.28 -1.45 -6.11
C SER A 133 -4.89 -2.05 -6.33
N ALA A 134 -4.62 -3.18 -5.67
CA ALA A 134 -3.30 -3.81 -5.55
C ALA A 134 -2.91 -4.62 -6.80
N SER A 135 -3.33 -4.17 -7.98
CA SER A 135 -3.03 -4.74 -9.30
C SER A 135 -3.16 -6.26 -9.39
N TYR A 136 -4.05 -6.86 -8.59
CA TYR A 136 -4.20 -8.31 -8.48
C TYR A 136 -2.87 -9.07 -8.29
N PHE A 137 -1.83 -8.42 -7.77
CA PHE A 137 -0.49 -9.00 -7.68
C PHE A 137 -0.49 -10.23 -6.76
N LEU A 138 -1.21 -10.12 -5.64
CA LEU A 138 -1.35 -11.15 -4.60
C LEU A 138 -2.18 -12.38 -5.04
N HIS A 139 -2.78 -12.34 -6.23
CA HIS A 139 -3.49 -13.47 -6.82
C HIS A 139 -2.56 -14.43 -7.57
N ARG A 140 -1.35 -13.98 -7.91
CA ARG A 140 -0.39 -14.78 -8.67
C ARG A 140 0.19 -15.88 -7.78
N PRO A 141 0.43 -17.10 -8.29
CA PRO A 141 1.07 -18.17 -7.52
C PRO A 141 2.40 -17.74 -6.91
N ALA A 142 3.14 -16.89 -7.64
CA ALA A 142 4.41 -16.34 -7.20
C ALA A 142 4.35 -15.42 -5.99
N ALA A 143 3.17 -15.07 -5.44
CA ALA A 143 2.99 -14.23 -4.24
C ALA A 143 2.49 -15.01 -3.02
N GLU A 144 2.49 -16.34 -3.07
CA GLU A 144 1.90 -17.20 -2.05
C GLU A 144 2.53 -17.01 -0.65
N ARG A 145 3.86 -16.96 -0.54
CA ARG A 145 4.55 -16.79 0.75
C ARG A 145 4.22 -15.44 1.35
N LEU A 146 4.15 -14.40 0.51
CA LEU A 146 3.75 -13.06 0.94
C LEU A 146 2.31 -13.04 1.46
N CYS A 147 1.35 -13.63 0.73
CA CYS A 147 -0.03 -13.75 1.20
C CYS A 147 -0.13 -14.45 2.56
N ARG A 148 0.55 -15.60 2.70
CA ARG A 148 0.56 -16.36 3.97
C ARG A 148 1.20 -15.57 5.10
N PHE A 149 2.30 -14.86 4.84
CA PHE A 149 2.95 -14.01 5.82
C PHE A 149 2.03 -12.87 6.29
N LEU A 150 1.37 -12.18 5.35
CA LEU A 150 0.46 -11.08 5.66
C LEU A 150 -0.73 -11.56 6.49
N VAL A 151 -1.40 -12.64 6.08
CA VAL A 151 -2.57 -13.19 6.81
C VAL A 151 -2.19 -13.77 8.17
N LYS A 152 -1.01 -14.39 8.30
CA LYS A 152 -0.55 -14.94 9.59
C LYS A 152 -0.28 -13.85 10.62
N ASN A 153 0.27 -12.71 10.19
CA ASN A 153 0.77 -11.66 11.08
C ASN A 153 -0.16 -10.44 11.17
N GLY A 154 -1.20 -10.39 10.33
CA GLY A 154 -2.21 -9.34 10.32
C GLY A 154 -3.26 -9.51 11.42
N ARG A 155 -3.76 -8.40 11.96
CA ARG A 155 -4.89 -8.40 12.93
C ARG A 155 -6.20 -7.96 12.29
N VAL A 156 -6.11 -6.94 11.43
CA VAL A 156 -7.21 -6.40 10.65
C VAL A 156 -6.72 -6.26 9.21
N VAL A 157 -7.59 -6.57 8.25
CA VAL A 157 -7.38 -6.29 6.83
C VAL A 157 -8.56 -5.49 6.28
N VAL A 158 -8.25 -4.42 5.56
CA VAL A 158 -9.22 -3.63 4.79
C VAL A 158 -8.77 -3.63 3.34
N GLN A 159 -9.54 -4.24 2.45
CA GLN A 159 -9.11 -4.41 1.05
C GLN A 159 -10.27 -4.44 0.06
N ASP A 160 -9.98 -4.20 -1.21
CA ASP A 160 -10.86 -4.56 -2.33
C ASP A 160 -10.50 -5.95 -2.88
N ASP A 161 -11.25 -6.40 -3.88
CA ASP A 161 -11.07 -7.69 -4.55
C ASP A 161 -9.69 -7.92 -5.16
N SER A 162 -8.94 -6.84 -5.43
CA SER A 162 -7.58 -6.92 -5.95
C SER A 162 -6.50 -7.24 -4.91
N GLY A 163 -6.82 -7.23 -3.62
CA GLY A 163 -5.93 -7.54 -2.51
C GLY A 163 -5.63 -9.04 -2.32
N ILE A 164 -5.47 -9.47 -1.07
CA ILE A 164 -5.23 -10.87 -0.71
C ILE A 164 -6.46 -11.71 -1.09
N PRO A 165 -6.30 -12.78 -1.90
CA PRO A 165 -7.42 -13.65 -2.26
C PRO A 165 -8.11 -14.28 -1.05
N LEU A 166 -9.44 -14.39 -1.09
CA LEU A 166 -10.23 -14.87 0.06
C LEU A 166 -9.78 -16.27 0.56
N ARG A 167 -9.39 -17.17 -0.36
CA ARG A 167 -8.80 -18.49 -0.07
C ARG A 167 -7.61 -18.52 0.89
N TYR A 168 -6.90 -17.41 1.11
CA TYR A 168 -5.78 -17.36 2.06
C TYR A 168 -6.22 -17.12 3.51
N PHE A 169 -7.44 -16.64 3.73
CA PHE A 169 -7.98 -16.40 5.06
C PHE A 169 -8.56 -17.70 5.63
N SER A 170 -7.99 -18.15 6.76
CA SER A 170 -8.48 -19.31 7.52
C SER A 170 -9.78 -19.01 8.26
N GLU A 171 -10.40 -20.04 8.84
CA GLU A 171 -11.63 -19.93 9.64
C GLU A 171 -11.49 -19.03 10.88
N THR A 172 -10.25 -18.79 11.35
CA THR A 172 -9.95 -17.85 12.43
C THR A 172 -10.20 -16.39 12.06
N TRP A 173 -10.36 -16.07 10.77
CA TRP A 173 -10.68 -14.74 10.28
C TRP A 173 -12.19 -14.58 10.11
N GLN A 174 -12.75 -13.55 10.74
CA GLN A 174 -14.11 -13.09 10.45
C GLN A 174 -14.06 -12.08 9.30
N MET A 175 -14.72 -12.41 8.19
CA MET A 175 -14.76 -11.57 6.99
C MET A 175 -16.14 -10.95 6.82
N ARG A 176 -16.19 -9.61 6.78
CA ARG A 176 -17.37 -8.82 6.42
C ARG A 176 -17.18 -8.24 5.02
N LEU A 177 -18.21 -8.37 4.20
CA LEU A 177 -18.21 -7.92 2.81
C LEU A 177 -19.18 -6.75 2.65
N TYR A 178 -18.80 -5.76 1.85
CA TYR A 178 -19.58 -4.55 1.58
C TYR A 178 -19.47 -4.18 0.11
N GLY A 179 -20.50 -3.52 -0.44
CA GLY A 179 -20.52 -3.10 -1.85
C GLY A 179 -21.01 -4.19 -2.80
N ASP A 180 -20.54 -4.18 -4.05
CA ASP A 180 -20.96 -5.13 -5.09
C ASP A 180 -19.73 -5.76 -5.76
N TYR A 181 -19.59 -7.09 -5.67
CA TYR A 181 -18.55 -7.83 -6.38
C TYR A 181 -19.18 -8.85 -7.33
N ARG A 182 -18.81 -8.75 -8.62
CA ARG A 182 -19.27 -9.67 -9.67
C ARG A 182 -18.12 -10.34 -10.44
N GLY A 183 -16.89 -10.06 -10.05
CA GLY A 183 -15.68 -10.45 -10.78
C GLY A 183 -14.64 -9.34 -10.75
N ALA A 184 -13.38 -9.71 -11.03
CA ALA A 184 -12.29 -8.75 -11.13
C ALA A 184 -12.60 -7.70 -12.21
N THR A 185 -12.41 -6.42 -11.87
CA THR A 185 -12.51 -5.33 -12.84
C THR A 185 -11.37 -5.43 -13.86
N PRO A 186 -11.66 -5.51 -15.17
CA PRO A 186 -10.63 -5.50 -16.20
C PRO A 186 -9.90 -4.17 -16.26
N LEU A 187 -8.57 -4.21 -16.28
CA LEU A 187 -7.71 -3.04 -16.42
C LEU A 187 -7.06 -3.06 -17.80
N ALA A 188 -7.12 -1.94 -18.52
CA ALA A 188 -6.59 -1.84 -19.88
C ALA A 188 -5.07 -2.11 -19.95
N ASP A 189 -4.34 -1.82 -18.88
CA ASP A 189 -2.89 -1.99 -18.77
C ASP A 189 -2.47 -3.30 -18.09
N GLN A 190 -3.42 -4.19 -17.77
CA GLN A 190 -3.11 -5.45 -17.10
C GLN A 190 -3.97 -6.61 -17.62
N PRO A 191 -3.39 -7.57 -18.36
CA PRO A 191 -4.13 -8.68 -18.97
C PRO A 191 -4.56 -9.77 -17.98
N PHE A 192 -4.04 -9.73 -16.75
CA PHE A 192 -4.36 -10.72 -15.73
C PHE A 192 -5.59 -10.31 -14.93
N HIS A 193 -6.68 -11.06 -15.13
CA HIS A 193 -7.97 -10.89 -14.45
C HIS A 193 -8.30 -12.17 -13.67
N PRO A 194 -7.96 -12.24 -12.36
CA PRO A 194 -8.19 -13.45 -11.59
C PRO A 194 -9.68 -13.66 -11.35
N THR A 195 -10.07 -14.93 -11.25
CA THR A 195 -11.39 -15.32 -10.75
C THR A 195 -11.31 -15.61 -9.25
N GLN A 196 -12.37 -15.24 -8.51
CA GLN A 196 -12.54 -15.57 -7.10
C GLN A 196 -13.95 -16.14 -6.87
N PRO A 197 -14.17 -17.42 -7.24
CA PRO A 197 -15.50 -18.03 -7.16
C PRO A 197 -16.02 -18.13 -5.71
N ASP A 198 -15.12 -18.32 -4.75
CA ASP A 198 -15.40 -18.29 -3.31
C ASP A 198 -15.94 -16.93 -2.85
N MET A 199 -15.29 -15.84 -3.27
CA MET A 199 -15.76 -14.49 -2.96
C MET A 199 -17.10 -14.19 -3.66
N LEU A 200 -17.23 -14.56 -4.93
CA LEU A 200 -18.47 -14.39 -5.69
C LEU A 200 -19.65 -15.11 -5.01
N ALA A 201 -19.45 -16.34 -4.53
CA ALA A 201 -20.46 -17.07 -3.77
C ALA A 201 -20.85 -16.31 -2.50
N ARG A 202 -19.87 -15.83 -1.72
CA ARG A 202 -20.17 -15.08 -0.48
C ARG A 202 -20.92 -13.77 -0.73
N TYR A 203 -20.59 -13.01 -1.78
CA TYR A 203 -21.34 -11.80 -2.14
C TYR A 203 -22.75 -12.11 -2.67
N ARG A 204 -22.98 -13.29 -3.26
CA ARG A 204 -24.35 -13.71 -3.63
C ARG A 204 -25.20 -14.06 -2.41
N ASP A 205 -24.58 -14.66 -1.41
CA ASP A 205 -25.28 -15.11 -0.20
C ASP A 205 -25.46 -13.96 0.83
N GLN A 206 -24.56 -12.98 0.83
CA GLN A 206 -24.65 -11.79 1.67
C GLN A 206 -25.33 -10.64 0.90
N SER A 207 -26.51 -10.21 1.35
CA SER A 207 -27.12 -9.00 0.82
C SER A 207 -26.31 -7.77 1.26
N THR A 208 -25.43 -7.28 0.38
CA THR A 208 -24.62 -6.09 0.62
C THR A 208 -25.22 -4.88 -0.13
N SER A 209 -25.36 -3.76 0.56
CA SER A 209 -25.71 -2.49 -0.09
C SER A 209 -24.48 -1.91 -0.83
N PRO A 210 -24.68 -1.13 -1.90
CA PRO A 210 -23.59 -0.37 -2.54
C PRO A 210 -22.84 0.47 -1.50
N LEU A 211 -21.52 0.61 -1.69
CA LEU A 211 -20.73 1.49 -0.85
C LEU A 211 -21.14 2.95 -1.12
N PRO A 212 -21.23 3.80 -0.08
CA PRO A 212 -21.52 5.23 -0.26
C PRO A 212 -20.30 6.03 -0.74
N PHE A 213 -19.19 5.36 -1.07
CA PHE A 213 -17.95 5.95 -1.56
C PHE A 213 -17.21 4.98 -2.48
N ASP A 214 -16.34 5.54 -3.32
CA ASP A 214 -15.50 4.77 -4.23
C ASP A 214 -14.33 4.10 -3.51
N TYR A 215 -14.17 2.80 -3.77
CA TYR A 215 -13.04 1.99 -3.32
C TYR A 215 -12.66 0.90 -4.34
N GLY A 216 -11.40 0.48 -4.33
CA GLY A 216 -10.84 -0.49 -5.27
C GLY A 216 -10.90 -0.10 -6.74
N TYR A 217 -10.73 -1.09 -7.63
CA TYR A 217 -10.93 -0.92 -9.07
C TYR A 217 -12.41 -0.86 -9.47
N GLY A 218 -13.32 -1.37 -8.62
CA GLY A 218 -14.76 -1.30 -8.86
C GLY A 218 -15.31 0.12 -9.00
N ALA A 219 -14.59 1.15 -8.52
CA ALA A 219 -14.95 2.54 -8.76
C ALA A 219 -15.08 2.87 -10.26
N LEU A 220 -14.27 2.23 -11.12
CA LEU A 220 -14.28 2.45 -12.58
C LEU A 220 -15.58 2.03 -13.27
N ASN A 221 -16.39 1.22 -12.61
CA ASN A 221 -17.68 0.75 -13.14
C ASN A 221 -18.84 0.97 -12.15
N GLY A 222 -18.63 1.79 -11.11
CA GLY A 222 -19.64 2.09 -10.09
C GLY A 222 -20.00 0.91 -9.19
N ARG A 223 -19.11 -0.10 -9.07
CA ARG A 223 -19.32 -1.31 -8.28
C ARG A 223 -18.16 -1.55 -7.33
N SER A 224 -17.85 -0.54 -6.51
CA SER A 224 -16.87 -0.70 -5.46
C SER A 224 -17.27 -1.81 -4.49
N ASN A 225 -16.28 -2.57 -4.05
CA ASN A 225 -16.41 -3.58 -3.02
C ASN A 225 -15.33 -3.35 -1.95
N LEU A 226 -15.64 -3.75 -0.73
CA LEU A 226 -14.74 -3.62 0.41
C LEU A 226 -14.88 -4.85 1.30
N GLN A 227 -13.75 -5.41 1.68
CA GLN A 227 -13.63 -6.56 2.56
C GLN A 227 -12.95 -6.10 3.84
N LEU A 228 -13.63 -6.30 4.97
CA LEU A 228 -13.09 -6.09 6.29
C LEU A 228 -12.89 -7.45 6.94
N GLY A 229 -11.64 -7.86 7.11
CA GLY A 229 -11.27 -9.04 7.86
C GLY A 229 -10.71 -8.67 9.23
N TYR A 230 -11.04 -9.43 10.26
CA TYR A 230 -10.40 -9.32 11.57
C TYR A 230 -10.34 -10.68 12.25
N GLN A 231 -9.28 -10.89 13.03
CA GLN A 231 -9.19 -12.06 13.90
C GLN A 231 -9.91 -11.77 15.22
N SER A 232 -10.70 -12.73 15.70
CA SER A 232 -11.27 -12.63 17.06
C SER A 232 -10.12 -12.78 18.06
N GLN A 233 -10.08 -11.90 19.07
CA GLN A 233 -9.11 -12.01 20.16
C GLN A 233 -9.37 -13.25 21.00
#